data_AF-A0A7X6ZFK0-F1
#
_entry.id   AF-A0A7X6ZFK0-F1
#
_cell.length_a   1.000
_cell.length_b   1.000
_cell.length_c   1.000
_cell.angle_alpha   90.00
_cell.angle_beta   90.00
_cell.angle_gamma   90.00
#
_symmetry.space_group_name_H-M   'P 1'
#
loop_
_entity.id
_entity.type
_entity.pdbx_description
1 polymer ?
#
loop_
_entity_poly.entity_id
_entity_poly.type
_entity_poly.pdbx_seq_one_letter_code
_entity_poly.pdbx_strand_id
1 'polypeptide(L)'
;MKCGNRDCKICYPEYEADRFEKGKECGNRYEEKEYRESYQDYEAEDSVRDRKYRFRYADCEPDRRRRDDKKYKPDCPKDGPDRKDDDECVIQTHNHEFAGSVMVAGSIPHTHRFAGVTSQAIPEGRSHVHAILTDTDFFFNHLHEVGITTGSAIPVPGGKHIHLAKGETTENFGHDHDFIFTTFIEDPLQK
;
A
#
# COMPACT_ATOMS: atom_id res chain seq x y z
N MET A 1 15.64 15.50 -1.13
CA MET A 1 17.02 15.72 -0.65
C MET A 1 16.94 16.53 0.64
N LYS A 2 17.32 15.96 1.79
CA LYS A 2 17.45 16.74 3.03
C LYS A 2 18.66 17.67 2.86
N CYS A 3 18.55 18.95 3.22
CA CYS A 3 19.74 19.80 3.25
C CYS A 3 20.66 19.31 4.39
N GLY A 4 21.99 19.35 4.20
CA GLY A 4 22.96 18.90 5.22
C GLY A 4 22.95 19.73 6.53
N ASN A 5 22.10 20.76 6.62
CA ASN A 5 21.90 21.55 7.82
C ASN A 5 20.88 20.88 8.75
N ARG A 6 21.36 20.38 9.90
CA ARG A 6 20.55 19.73 10.93
C ARG A 6 19.58 20.68 11.65
N ASP A 7 19.80 21.98 11.57
CA ASP A 7 18.94 23.01 12.19
C ASP A 7 17.89 23.56 11.21
N CYS A 8 17.81 23.02 9.99
CA CYS A 8 16.85 23.48 9.00
C CYS A 8 15.43 23.11 9.43
N LYS A 9 14.66 24.09 9.93
CA LYS A 9 13.26 23.89 10.37
C LYS A 9 12.31 23.35 9.29
N ILE A 10 12.69 23.46 8.02
CA ILE A 10 11.96 22.87 6.89
C ILE A 10 12.31 21.38 6.75
N CYS A 11 13.59 21.03 6.89
CA CYS A 11 14.06 19.63 6.78
C CYS A 11 14.06 18.88 8.12
N TYR A 12 13.84 19.57 9.24
CA TYR A 12 13.76 19.04 10.60
C TYR A 12 12.81 19.96 11.37
N PRO A 13 11.49 19.91 11.07
CA PRO A 13 10.53 20.66 11.86
C PRO A 13 10.64 20.17 13.30
N GLU A 14 10.73 21.10 14.25
CA GLU A 14 10.49 20.73 15.64
C GLU A 14 9.05 20.22 15.70
N TYR A 15 8.87 19.02 16.26
CA TYR A 15 7.55 18.47 16.48
C TYR A 15 6.83 19.40 17.46
N GLU A 16 6.03 20.32 16.93
CA GLU A 16 5.10 21.09 17.73
C GLU A 16 3.95 20.13 18.06
N ALA A 17 3.97 19.61 19.29
CA ALA A 17 2.84 18.88 19.87
C ALA A 17 1.70 19.89 20.07
N ASP A 18 0.99 20.22 18.99
CA ASP A 18 -0.01 21.27 19.00
C ASP A 18 -1.17 20.90 19.92
N ARG A 19 -1.31 21.70 20.98
CA ARG A 19 -2.60 22.10 21.58
C ARG A 19 -3.54 20.98 22.02
N PHE A 20 -3.14 20.22 23.03
CA PHE A 20 -4.13 19.82 24.04
C PHE A 20 -4.40 21.06 24.92
N GLU A 21 -5.58 21.64 24.81
CA GLU A 21 -6.02 22.73 25.67
C GLU A 21 -5.79 22.38 27.15
N LYS A 22 -5.15 23.30 27.87
CA LYS A 22 -5.08 23.28 29.33
C LYS A 22 -6.49 23.26 29.90
N GLY A 23 -7.00 22.09 30.28
CA GLY A 23 -8.33 22.02 30.87
C GLY A 23 -8.89 20.63 31.11
N LYS A 24 -8.22 19.83 31.96
CA LYS A 24 -8.81 18.96 33.00
C LYS A 24 -7.70 18.13 33.64
N GLU A 25 -7.46 18.41 34.91
CA GLU A 25 -6.57 17.62 35.76
C GLU A 25 -7.05 16.17 35.82
N CYS A 26 -6.16 15.24 35.47
CA CYS A 26 -6.11 13.95 36.14
C CYS A 26 -4.63 13.51 36.12
N GLY A 27 -4.03 13.54 37.30
CA GLY A 27 -2.59 13.46 37.46
C GLY A 27 -2.01 12.11 37.06
N ASN A 28 -0.75 12.14 36.62
CA ASN A 28 0.29 11.24 37.11
C ASN A 28 1.65 11.93 36.93
N ARG A 29 2.39 11.98 38.03
CA ARG A 29 3.75 12.53 38.12
C ARG A 29 4.70 11.53 37.44
N TYR A 30 5.36 11.94 36.37
CA TYR A 30 6.56 11.27 35.88
C TYR A 30 7.72 12.26 35.87
N GLU A 31 8.81 11.86 36.51
CA GLU A 31 10.03 12.65 36.72
C GLU A 31 10.70 13.02 35.39
N GLU A 32 11.16 14.27 35.29
CA GLU A 32 12.09 14.71 34.25
C GLU A 32 13.41 13.93 34.38
N LYS A 33 13.77 13.19 33.33
CA LYS A 33 15.15 12.80 33.09
C LYS A 33 15.55 13.33 31.72
N GLU A 34 16.54 14.23 31.74
CA GLU A 34 17.28 14.70 30.58
C GLU A 34 17.66 13.51 29.69
N TYR A 35 17.20 13.50 28.44
CA TYR A 35 17.70 12.57 27.44
C TYR A 35 18.47 13.35 26.38
N ARG A 36 19.79 13.32 26.53
CA ARG A 36 20.77 13.83 25.58
C ARG A 36 21.49 12.63 24.96
N GLU A 37 21.50 12.62 23.62
CA GLU A 37 22.28 11.77 22.69
C GLU A 37 21.81 10.30 22.56
N SER A 38 21.66 9.70 21.38
CA SER A 38 22.43 9.89 20.15
C SER A 38 21.60 9.71 18.85
N TYR A 39 21.96 10.51 17.85
CA TYR A 39 21.40 10.56 16.50
C TYR A 39 21.99 9.42 15.62
N GLN A 40 21.94 8.17 16.08
CA GLN A 40 22.57 7.04 15.38
C GLN A 40 21.72 5.76 15.22
N ASP A 41 20.43 5.75 15.62
CA ASP A 41 19.58 4.55 15.53
C ASP A 41 18.57 4.53 14.37
N TYR A 42 18.59 5.51 13.45
CA TYR A 42 17.66 5.57 12.31
C TYR A 42 17.94 4.55 11.18
N GLU A 43 18.74 3.52 11.43
CA GLU A 43 19.02 2.45 10.45
C GLU A 43 18.71 1.04 10.98
N ALA A 44 18.02 0.90 12.13
CA ALA A 44 17.80 -0.42 12.77
C ALA A 44 16.34 -0.86 12.92
N GLU A 45 15.34 -0.06 12.52
CA GLU A 45 13.91 -0.44 12.62
C GLU A 45 13.21 -0.68 11.28
N ASP A 46 13.98 -0.98 10.22
CA ASP A 46 13.50 -1.62 8.97
C ASP A 46 13.00 -3.08 9.18
N SER A 47 12.69 -3.48 10.43
CA SER A 47 12.38 -4.86 10.81
C SER A 47 11.00 -5.07 11.44
N VAL A 48 10.18 -4.02 11.63
CA VAL A 48 8.78 -4.20 12.00
C VAL A 48 7.91 -4.21 10.74
N ARG A 49 8.21 -5.17 9.86
CA ARG A 49 7.16 -5.82 9.08
C ARG A 49 6.15 -6.31 10.10
N ASP A 50 5.07 -5.57 10.32
CA ASP A 50 3.96 -6.04 11.14
C ASP A 50 3.58 -7.43 10.60
N ARG A 51 3.84 -8.45 11.41
CA ARG A 51 3.70 -9.87 11.06
C ARG A 51 2.23 -10.27 10.88
N LYS A 52 1.31 -9.30 10.84
CA LYS A 52 -0.12 -9.48 10.74
C LYS A 52 -0.64 -9.57 9.30
N TYR A 53 0.06 -9.02 8.31
CA TYR A 53 -0.38 -9.02 6.90
C TYR A 53 0.64 -9.64 5.95
N ARG A 54 1.09 -10.86 6.26
CA ARG A 54 1.92 -11.65 5.34
C ARG A 54 1.02 -12.46 4.39
N PHE A 55 0.52 -11.84 3.33
CA PHE A 55 -0.08 -12.58 2.21
C PHE A 55 1.04 -13.35 1.50
N ARG A 56 1.03 -14.69 1.64
CA ARG A 56 1.93 -15.57 0.89
C ARG A 56 1.47 -15.63 -0.56
N TYR A 57 2.16 -14.95 -1.45
CA TYR A 57 2.12 -15.28 -2.87
C TYR A 57 3.08 -16.43 -3.12
N ALA A 58 2.57 -17.54 -3.69
CA ALA A 58 3.41 -18.60 -4.20
C ALA A 58 3.87 -18.18 -5.61
N ASP A 59 5.18 -18.07 -5.80
CA ASP A 59 5.80 -17.70 -7.06
C ASP A 59 5.40 -18.70 -8.16
N CYS A 60 4.52 -18.30 -9.08
CA CYS A 60 4.16 -19.08 -10.26
C CYS A 60 4.78 -18.41 -11.49
N GLU A 61 5.88 -18.97 -12.01
CA GLU A 61 6.46 -18.50 -13.27
C GLU A 61 5.64 -18.97 -14.49
N PRO A 62 5.41 -18.13 -15.52
CA PRO A 62 4.60 -18.52 -16.68
C PRO A 62 5.41 -19.29 -17.74
N ASP A 63 5.04 -20.56 -18.02
CA ASP A 63 5.56 -21.34 -19.16
C ASP A 63 4.97 -20.81 -20.48
N ARG A 64 5.84 -20.27 -21.35
CA ARG A 64 5.49 -19.67 -22.64
C ARG A 64 5.34 -20.72 -23.75
N ARG A 65 4.36 -21.64 -23.65
CA ARG A 65 4.13 -22.62 -24.72
C ARG A 65 2.67 -22.74 -25.19
N ARG A 66 2.46 -22.15 -26.37
CA ARG A 66 1.54 -22.46 -27.49
C ARG A 66 0.02 -22.45 -27.26
N ARG A 67 -0.62 -21.53 -28.01
CA ARG A 67 -1.98 -21.65 -28.55
C ARG A 67 -2.14 -23.00 -29.26
N ASP A 68 -3.00 -23.86 -28.75
CA ASP A 68 -4.16 -24.40 -29.44
C ASP A 68 -4.86 -25.43 -28.53
N ASP A 69 -6.17 -25.56 -28.73
CA ASP A 69 -7.02 -26.68 -28.28
C ASP A 69 -7.58 -26.68 -26.85
N LYS A 70 -8.88 -26.37 -26.81
CA LYS A 70 -9.93 -26.80 -25.87
C LYS A 70 -9.46 -27.56 -24.62
N LYS A 71 -9.68 -26.91 -23.47
CA LYS A 71 -9.59 -27.43 -22.08
C LYS A 71 -8.17 -27.46 -21.50
N TYR A 72 -7.41 -26.37 -21.67
CA TYR A 72 -6.30 -26.09 -20.75
C TYR A 72 -6.88 -25.66 -19.40
N LYS A 73 -6.85 -26.56 -18.42
CA LYS A 73 -6.86 -26.18 -17.01
C LYS A 73 -5.38 -26.09 -16.61
N PRO A 74 -4.84 -24.91 -16.26
CA PRO A 74 -3.49 -24.84 -15.73
C PRO A 74 -3.39 -25.77 -14.53
N ASP A 75 -2.35 -26.59 -14.51
CA ASP A 75 -2.06 -27.47 -13.40
C ASP A 75 -1.81 -26.60 -12.16
N CYS A 76 -2.78 -26.56 -11.26
CA CYS A 76 -2.58 -25.99 -9.94
C CYS A 76 -1.36 -26.68 -9.29
N PRO A 77 -0.33 -25.95 -8.82
CA PRO A 77 0.79 -26.55 -8.10
C PRO A 77 0.25 -27.33 -6.90
N LYS A 78 0.39 -28.66 -6.93
CA LYS A 78 -0.04 -29.56 -5.86
C LYS A 78 0.95 -29.53 -4.70
N ASP A 79 1.23 -28.34 -4.16
CA ASP A 79 2.12 -28.22 -3.01
C ASP A 79 1.32 -28.43 -1.72
N GLY A 80 1.06 -29.69 -1.43
CA GLY A 80 0.49 -30.16 -0.16
C GLY A 80 -0.21 -31.52 -0.29
N PRO A 81 0.12 -32.52 0.56
CA PRO A 81 -0.44 -33.88 0.46
C PRO A 81 -1.93 -33.99 0.87
N ASP A 82 -2.67 -32.89 1.02
CA ASP A 82 -3.96 -32.88 1.72
C ASP A 82 -5.04 -31.98 1.07
N ARG A 83 -4.89 -31.58 -0.20
CA ARG A 83 -5.96 -30.87 -0.93
C ARG A 83 -6.89 -31.87 -1.61
N LYS A 84 -8.18 -31.78 -1.31
CA LYS A 84 -9.22 -32.60 -1.93
C LYS A 84 -9.49 -32.10 -3.36
N ASP A 85 -9.83 -33.00 -4.27
CA ASP A 85 -10.02 -32.72 -5.71
C ASP A 85 -11.20 -31.77 -6.03
N ASP A 86 -11.91 -31.29 -5.02
CA ASP A 86 -13.04 -30.34 -5.08
C ASP A 86 -12.66 -28.89 -4.70
N ASP A 87 -11.40 -28.61 -4.33
CA ASP A 87 -10.91 -27.23 -4.17
C ASP A 87 -10.78 -26.57 -5.56
N GLU A 88 -11.69 -25.65 -5.86
CA GLU A 88 -11.70 -24.85 -7.08
C GLU A 88 -10.33 -24.16 -7.27
N CYS A 89 -9.57 -24.62 -8.26
CA CYS A 89 -8.28 -24.05 -8.62
C CYS A 89 -8.47 -22.57 -9.00
N VAL A 90 -8.17 -21.65 -8.07
CA VAL A 90 -8.19 -20.21 -8.34
C VAL A 90 -6.98 -19.89 -9.21
N ILE A 91 -7.20 -19.92 -10.52
CA ILE A 91 -6.18 -19.59 -11.51
C ILE A 91 -5.91 -18.08 -11.47
N GLN A 92 -4.63 -17.68 -11.46
CA GLN A 92 -4.25 -16.29 -11.66
C GLN A 92 -4.69 -15.79 -13.03
N THR A 93 -5.56 -14.77 -13.04
CA THR A 93 -6.05 -14.14 -14.27
C THR A 93 -5.19 -12.93 -14.64
N HIS A 94 -5.25 -11.87 -13.84
CA HIS A 94 -4.61 -10.59 -14.13
C HIS A 94 -4.43 -9.74 -12.86
N ASN A 95 -3.68 -8.65 -13.02
CA ASN A 95 -3.48 -7.56 -12.08
C ASN A 95 -3.54 -6.24 -12.87
N HIS A 96 -3.47 -5.11 -12.16
CA HIS A 96 -3.37 -3.81 -12.79
C HIS A 96 -2.17 -3.02 -12.24
N GLU A 97 -1.51 -2.28 -13.11
CA GLU A 97 -0.62 -1.20 -12.70
C GLU A 97 -1.44 -0.06 -12.09
N PHE A 98 -0.82 0.72 -11.21
CA PHE A 98 -1.39 1.96 -10.73
C PHE A 98 -0.31 2.98 -10.40
N ALA A 99 -0.69 4.25 -10.48
CA ALA A 99 0.09 5.36 -9.95
C ALA A 99 -0.88 6.42 -9.41
N GLY A 100 -0.49 7.08 -8.33
CA GLY A 100 -1.34 8.02 -7.62
C GLY A 100 -0.56 9.09 -6.88
N SER A 101 -1.31 10.04 -6.33
CA SER A 101 -0.83 11.04 -5.39
C SER A 101 -1.90 11.24 -4.34
N VAL A 102 -1.48 11.58 -3.12
CA VAL A 102 -2.40 11.86 -2.02
C VAL A 102 -2.77 13.35 -2.01
N MET A 103 -3.91 13.71 -1.42
CA MET A 103 -4.36 15.09 -1.30
C MET A 103 -3.43 15.90 -0.38
N VAL A 104 -3.52 17.23 -0.39
CA VAL A 104 -2.68 18.07 0.46
C VAL A 104 -3.17 18.04 1.91
N ALA A 105 -2.27 17.73 2.85
CA ALA A 105 -2.56 17.71 4.29
C ALA A 105 -1.33 18.14 5.13
N GLY A 106 -1.45 18.02 6.46
CA GLY A 106 -0.41 18.37 7.43
C GLY A 106 -0.38 19.86 7.81
N SER A 107 0.26 20.16 8.96
CA SER A 107 0.44 21.54 9.45
C SER A 107 1.32 22.39 8.53
N ILE A 108 2.32 21.76 7.90
CA ILE A 108 3.05 22.29 6.75
C ILE A 108 2.46 21.60 5.52
N PRO A 109 1.62 22.28 4.72
CA PRO A 109 0.89 21.62 3.64
C PRO A 109 1.81 20.95 2.61
N HIS A 110 1.66 19.64 2.41
CA HIS A 110 2.38 18.88 1.39
C HIS A 110 1.59 17.68 0.87
N THR A 111 2.20 16.92 -0.04
CA THR A 111 1.62 15.76 -0.73
C THR A 111 2.71 14.72 -0.99
N HIS A 112 2.28 13.48 -1.17
CA HIS A 112 3.11 12.34 -1.53
C HIS A 112 2.61 11.63 -2.79
N ARG A 113 3.49 10.85 -3.42
CA ARG A 113 3.24 10.07 -4.65
C ARG A 113 3.49 8.60 -4.40
N PHE A 114 2.79 7.73 -5.12
CA PHE A 114 2.98 6.27 -5.03
C PHE A 114 2.69 5.61 -6.38
N ALA A 115 3.23 4.41 -6.60
CA ALA A 115 2.98 3.59 -7.78
C ALA A 115 3.28 2.11 -7.50
N GLY A 116 2.62 1.21 -8.22
CA GLY A 116 2.81 -0.22 -8.04
C GLY A 116 1.92 -1.06 -8.95
N VAL A 117 1.77 -2.33 -8.56
CA VAL A 117 0.88 -3.31 -9.22
C VAL A 117 -0.01 -3.93 -8.15
N THR A 118 -1.29 -4.09 -8.45
CA THR A 118 -2.26 -4.67 -7.51
C THR A 118 -1.97 -6.16 -7.25
N SER A 119 -2.65 -6.73 -6.24
CA SER A 119 -2.77 -8.19 -6.11
C SER A 119 -3.36 -8.83 -7.37
N GLN A 120 -3.35 -10.17 -7.39
CA GLN A 120 -4.25 -10.94 -8.25
C GLN A 120 -5.72 -10.57 -7.99
N ALA A 121 -6.56 -10.71 -9.01
CA ALA A 121 -8.02 -10.57 -8.91
C ALA A 121 -8.61 -11.45 -7.80
N ILE A 122 -9.43 -10.83 -6.94
CA ILE A 122 -10.17 -11.47 -5.84
C ILE A 122 -11.65 -11.48 -6.23
N PRO A 123 -12.28 -12.65 -6.43
CA PRO A 123 -13.68 -12.73 -6.83
C PRO A 123 -14.62 -12.01 -5.86
N GLU A 124 -15.52 -11.17 -6.39
CA GLU A 124 -16.53 -10.45 -5.63
C GLU A 124 -17.86 -10.43 -6.40
N GLY A 125 -18.80 -11.30 -6.00
CA GLY A 125 -20.11 -11.42 -6.67
C GLY A 125 -19.97 -11.79 -8.15
N ARG A 126 -20.43 -10.90 -9.04
CA ARG A 126 -20.33 -11.05 -10.51
C ARG A 126 -19.13 -10.30 -11.11
N SER A 127 -18.24 -9.80 -10.27
CA SER A 127 -17.07 -9.00 -10.63
C SER A 127 -15.85 -9.48 -9.81
N HIS A 128 -14.83 -8.65 -9.69
CA HIS A 128 -13.69 -8.85 -8.81
C HIS A 128 -13.14 -7.52 -8.33
N VAL A 129 -12.28 -7.60 -7.32
CA VAL A 129 -11.51 -6.49 -6.74
C VAL A 129 -10.04 -6.88 -6.66
N HIS A 130 -9.18 -5.92 -6.32
CA HIS A 130 -7.79 -6.18 -6.02
C HIS A 130 -7.38 -5.54 -4.69
N ALA A 131 -6.41 -6.12 -4.00
CA ALA A 131 -5.75 -5.52 -2.85
C ALA A 131 -4.51 -4.74 -3.29
N ILE A 132 -4.23 -3.64 -2.59
CA ILE A 132 -3.06 -2.78 -2.77
C ILE A 132 -2.42 -2.60 -1.40
N LEU A 133 -1.11 -2.81 -1.35
CA LEU A 133 -0.25 -2.45 -0.22
C LEU A 133 1.03 -1.83 -0.80
N THR A 134 1.27 -0.55 -0.52
CA THR A 134 2.43 0.18 -1.04
C THR A 134 2.78 1.35 -0.12
N ASP A 135 4.02 1.83 -0.24
CA ASP A 135 4.47 3.03 0.45
C ASP A 135 4.37 4.24 -0.48
N THR A 136 4.16 5.41 0.09
CA THR A 136 4.37 6.65 -0.62
C THR A 136 5.86 7.00 -0.73
N ASP A 137 6.19 7.95 -1.59
CA ASP A 137 7.53 8.51 -1.64
C ASP A 137 7.91 9.17 -0.32
N PHE A 138 9.21 9.18 -0.05
CA PHE A 138 9.76 9.86 1.11
C PHE A 138 9.89 11.35 0.82
N PHE A 139 8.97 12.14 1.37
CA PHE A 139 8.95 13.60 1.27
C PHE A 139 8.79 14.20 2.67
N PHE A 140 9.36 15.39 2.90
CA PHE A 140 9.23 16.09 4.19
C PHE A 140 9.52 15.23 5.45
N ASN A 141 10.53 14.35 5.35
CA ASN A 141 11.00 13.43 6.41
C ASN A 141 10.11 12.26 6.77
N HIS A 142 9.06 11.98 6.02
CA HIS A 142 8.25 10.80 6.27
C HIS A 142 7.68 10.25 4.96
N LEU A 143 7.02 9.12 5.10
CA LEU A 143 6.21 8.48 4.08
C LEU A 143 4.98 7.92 4.80
N HIS A 144 3.96 7.60 4.04
CA HIS A 144 2.80 6.88 4.56
C HIS A 144 2.64 5.56 3.82
N GLU A 145 1.89 4.65 4.43
CA GLU A 145 1.50 3.39 3.80
C GLU A 145 0.08 3.54 3.22
N VAL A 146 -0.15 2.93 2.07
CA VAL A 146 -1.45 2.81 1.40
C VAL A 146 -1.86 1.35 1.42
N GLY A 147 -2.87 1.02 2.22
CA GLY A 147 -3.50 -0.30 2.29
C GLY A 147 -4.97 -0.22 1.91
N ILE A 148 -5.37 -0.78 0.77
CA ILE A 148 -6.75 -0.64 0.27
C ILE A 148 -7.20 -1.84 -0.58
N THR A 149 -8.50 -2.13 -0.59
CA THR A 149 -9.14 -2.98 -1.59
C THR A 149 -9.87 -2.10 -2.59
N THR A 150 -9.64 -2.32 -3.88
CA THR A 150 -10.28 -1.52 -4.93
C THR A 150 -11.78 -1.75 -4.97
N GLY A 151 -12.52 -0.84 -5.60
CA GLY A 151 -13.91 -1.10 -5.98
C GLY A 151 -14.02 -2.16 -7.09
N SER A 152 -15.23 -2.64 -7.33
CA SER A 152 -15.52 -3.61 -8.39
C SER A 152 -15.13 -3.08 -9.78
N ALA A 153 -14.87 -3.98 -10.73
CA ALA A 153 -14.46 -3.64 -12.09
C ALA A 153 -15.39 -2.62 -12.78
N ILE A 154 -14.82 -1.56 -13.33
CA ILE A 154 -15.50 -0.52 -14.10
C ILE A 154 -15.20 -0.74 -15.58
N PRO A 155 -16.18 -1.20 -16.39
CA PRO A 155 -15.95 -1.52 -17.79
C PRO A 155 -15.51 -0.30 -18.61
N VAL A 156 -14.58 -0.52 -19.52
CA VAL A 156 -14.18 0.41 -20.58
C VAL A 156 -14.30 -0.28 -21.95
N PRO A 157 -14.29 0.46 -23.08
CA PRO A 157 -14.40 -0.15 -24.41
C PRO A 157 -13.33 -1.21 -24.68
N GLY A 158 -13.64 -2.17 -25.56
CA GLY A 158 -12.73 -3.27 -25.91
C GLY A 158 -12.76 -4.46 -24.94
N GLY A 159 -13.77 -4.55 -24.08
CA GLY A 159 -13.92 -5.66 -23.13
C GLY A 159 -12.93 -5.62 -21.97
N LYS A 160 -12.42 -4.44 -21.64
CA LYS A 160 -11.43 -4.18 -20.59
C LYS A 160 -12.11 -3.49 -19.40
N HIS A 161 -11.37 -3.32 -18.31
CA HIS A 161 -11.83 -2.50 -17.20
C HIS A 161 -10.67 -1.83 -16.45
N ILE A 162 -11.05 -0.95 -15.54
CA ILE A 162 -10.22 -0.35 -14.49
C ILE A 162 -10.91 -0.54 -13.15
N HIS A 163 -10.20 -0.24 -12.07
CA HIS A 163 -10.79 -0.15 -10.73
C HIS A 163 -10.55 1.21 -10.12
N LEU A 164 -11.53 1.71 -9.36
CA LEU A 164 -11.38 2.90 -8.52
C LEU A 164 -10.87 2.49 -7.14
N ALA A 165 -9.96 3.27 -6.56
CA ALA A 165 -9.55 3.17 -5.17
C ALA A 165 -9.66 4.54 -4.50
N LYS A 166 -10.26 4.58 -3.32
CA LYS A 166 -10.35 5.76 -2.46
C LYS A 166 -10.11 5.33 -1.00
N GLY A 167 -9.35 6.10 -0.26
CA GLY A 167 -9.08 5.84 1.15
C GLY A 167 -8.21 6.94 1.76
N GLU A 168 -7.68 6.65 2.93
CA GLU A 168 -6.73 7.49 3.67
C GLU A 168 -5.45 6.67 3.90
N THR A 169 -4.31 7.34 3.94
CA THR A 169 -3.04 6.69 4.28
C THR A 169 -2.95 6.36 5.76
N THR A 170 -1.89 5.65 6.18
CA THR A 170 -1.56 5.56 7.61
C THR A 170 -1.19 6.93 8.18
N GLU A 171 -1.38 7.12 9.49
CA GLU A 171 -0.91 8.32 10.19
C GLU A 171 0.61 8.23 10.39
N ASN A 172 1.34 9.27 9.97
CA ASN A 172 2.76 9.43 10.25
C ASN A 172 3.08 10.92 10.38
N PHE A 173 4.04 11.26 11.23
CA PHE A 173 4.41 12.67 11.47
C PHE A 173 3.19 13.55 11.83
N GLY A 174 2.24 13.00 12.58
CA GLY A 174 1.08 13.70 13.13
C GLY A 174 -0.05 14.02 12.15
N HIS A 175 -0.09 13.40 10.98
CA HIS A 175 -1.23 13.51 10.04
C HIS A 175 -1.28 12.32 9.08
N ASP A 176 -2.34 12.28 8.28
CA ASP A 176 -2.57 11.34 7.18
C ASP A 176 -3.03 12.11 5.93
N HIS A 177 -3.20 11.41 4.81
CA HIS A 177 -3.72 11.99 3.59
C HIS A 177 -4.83 11.15 2.96
N ASP A 178 -5.91 11.83 2.57
CA ASP A 178 -6.89 11.31 1.62
C ASP A 178 -6.24 10.98 0.27
N PHE A 179 -6.76 9.95 -0.41
CA PHE A 179 -6.41 9.67 -1.80
C PHE A 179 -7.60 9.15 -2.60
N ILE A 180 -7.55 9.40 -3.91
CA ILE A 180 -8.44 8.81 -4.89
C ILE A 180 -7.68 8.63 -6.21
N PHE A 181 -7.72 7.42 -6.77
CA PHE A 181 -7.08 7.11 -8.04
C PHE A 181 -7.77 5.92 -8.72
N THR A 182 -7.47 5.71 -9.99
CA THR A 182 -7.85 4.50 -10.70
C THR A 182 -6.62 3.67 -11.02
N THR A 183 -6.79 2.35 -11.09
CA THR A 183 -5.80 1.51 -11.74
C THR A 183 -5.69 1.85 -13.23
N PHE A 184 -4.60 1.42 -13.85
CA PHE A 184 -4.46 1.47 -15.29
C PHE A 184 -5.30 0.37 -15.95
N ILE A 185 -5.51 0.52 -17.26
CA ILE A 185 -6.35 -0.39 -18.05
C ILE A 185 -5.75 -1.80 -18.08
N GLU A 186 -6.63 -2.81 -18.03
CA GLU A 186 -6.22 -4.20 -18.28
C GLU A 186 -5.69 -4.36 -19.71
N ASP A 187 -4.57 -5.10 -19.84
CA ASP A 187 -3.96 -5.50 -21.11
C ASP A 187 -3.92 -4.35 -22.14
N PRO A 188 -3.10 -3.31 -21.90
CA PRO A 188 -3.10 -2.10 -22.74
C PRO A 188 -2.68 -2.36 -24.20
N LEU A 189 -2.14 -3.55 -24.52
CA LEU A 189 -1.62 -3.87 -25.84
C LEU A 189 -2.66 -4.51 -26.78
N GLN A 190 -3.67 -5.19 -26.23
CA GLN A 190 -4.72 -5.80 -27.06
C GLN A 190 -5.80 -4.78 -27.43
N LYS A 191 -6.18 -4.76 -28.71
CA LYS A 191 -7.20 -3.85 -29.28
C LYS A 191 -8.61 -4.37 -29.12
#